data_AF-A0A2N0X9G0-F1
#
_entry.id   AF-A0A2N0X9G0-F1
#
_cell.length_a   1.000
_cell.length_b   1.000
_cell.length_c   1.000
_cell.angle_alpha   90.00
_cell.angle_beta   90.00
_cell.angle_gamma   90.00
#
_symmetry.space_group_name_H-M   'P 1'
#
loop_
_entity.id
_entity.type
_entity.pdbx_description
1 polymer ?
#
loop_
_entity_poly.entity_id
_entity_poly.type
_entity_poly.pdbx_seq_one_letter_code
_entity_poly.pdbx_strand_id
1 'polypeptide(L)'
;MLSFLDGHVLLTVFLVITAGTAFGAIPFGPLRFGAAGTLFVGLAVGPFVNLPPEALSIFQELGLGLFVYMLGLEAGETFFRDVKEQLGLMVAALLAVTLAAVTAVVGAGLLGIAREVALGVFSGALTSTPSLSLAQEQTGSDSPAVGYSLGYPTGVILAILLVAFTIGSNWRASRDQENPDEKILRLVRISVTKEPDWDSLDEQWADQFRLCTVRREGRTRVATDPTAIRRGDTAVMLTTKAALPHLIRALGRRLGPVSAQQGGNLTVQHYRVSNKDIAGNTIANLPLYDKHRAQVVRIRRGDETILPTDETSLEAGDIVEMVMPTSRVEDVRNYLGDSIQDFSELDWIAAAGGLVVGFLLALIEVPLPGGSSFALGAAAGPLLAGIILGSLGRTGRTAWKLPRTANYTLRQFGLMLFLAVVGTASGPAFAETAFSTDGLRSIALAAAVCLVGAGSFLLMAWGMGQSSTRSNGAMSGLLGQPAVLQYALQNASDTRIMSGYTATFAIALVYKIVIIPVMLVV
;
A
#
# COMPACT_ATOMS: atom_id res chain seq x y z
N MET A 1 -23.76 24.59 26.35
CA MET A 1 -22.43 25.26 26.34
C MET A 1 -21.74 25.22 24.97
N LEU A 2 -22.15 24.37 24.02
CA LEU A 2 -21.55 24.33 22.66
C LEU A 2 -22.32 25.12 21.59
N SER A 3 -23.42 25.80 21.93
CA SER A 3 -24.26 26.54 20.98
C SER A 3 -23.57 27.70 20.25
N PHE A 4 -22.39 28.14 20.70
CA PHE A 4 -21.58 29.11 19.96
C PHE A 4 -20.93 28.51 18.70
N LEU A 5 -20.93 27.17 18.56
CA LEU A 5 -20.47 26.45 17.38
C LEU A 5 -21.55 26.30 16.31
N ASP A 6 -22.81 26.60 16.65
CA ASP A 6 -23.94 26.47 15.73
C ASP A 6 -23.72 27.33 14.48
N GLY A 7 -23.92 26.74 13.30
CA GLY A 7 -23.64 27.39 12.01
C GLY A 7 -22.16 27.59 11.67
N HIS A 8 -21.22 27.37 12.59
CA HIS A 8 -19.78 27.52 12.36
C HIS A 8 -19.11 26.17 12.01
N VAL A 9 -19.39 25.69 10.80
CA VAL A 9 -18.94 24.37 10.30
C VAL A 9 -17.43 24.19 10.38
N LEU A 10 -16.65 25.14 9.82
CA LEU A 10 -15.18 25.04 9.82
C LEU A 10 -14.61 25.00 11.24
N LEU A 11 -15.10 25.88 12.13
CA LEU A 11 -14.64 25.92 13.52
C LEU A 11 -14.92 24.59 14.21
N THR A 12 -16.12 24.03 14.03
CA THR A 12 -16.52 22.76 14.63
C THR A 12 -15.69 21.60 14.10
N VAL A 13 -15.54 21.49 12.78
CA VAL A 13 -14.76 20.43 12.13
C VAL A 13 -13.30 20.47 12.58
N PHE A 14 -12.63 21.63 12.57
CA PHE A 14 -11.24 21.73 13.00
C PHE A 14 -11.07 21.53 14.52
N LEU A 15 -12.06 21.92 15.33
CA LEU A 15 -12.08 21.60 16.75
C LEU A 15 -12.18 20.09 16.98
N VAL A 16 -13.09 19.41 16.28
CA VAL A 16 -13.27 17.95 16.33
C VAL A 16 -12.02 17.22 15.85
N ILE A 17 -11.36 17.69 14.79
CA ILE A 17 -10.06 17.16 14.35
C ILE A 17 -9.01 17.33 15.45
N THR A 18 -8.89 18.52 16.03
CA THR A 18 -7.87 18.82 17.05
C THR A 18 -8.09 18.01 18.34
N ALA A 19 -9.30 18.03 18.88
CA ALA A 19 -9.63 17.27 20.08
C ALA A 19 -9.60 15.75 19.80
N GLY A 20 -10.04 15.34 18.61
CA GLY A 20 -10.03 13.95 18.15
C GLY A 20 -8.66 13.35 17.96
N THR A 21 -7.72 14.09 17.35
CA THR A 21 -6.31 13.69 17.26
C THR A 21 -5.68 13.59 18.64
N ALA A 22 -5.92 14.58 19.51
CA ALA A 22 -5.43 14.58 20.88
C ALA A 22 -5.93 13.35 21.64
N PHE A 23 -7.24 13.07 21.58
CA PHE A 23 -7.85 11.88 22.17
C PHE A 23 -7.29 10.59 21.56
N GLY A 24 -7.18 10.53 20.23
CA GLY A 24 -6.68 9.36 19.50
C GLY A 24 -5.21 9.04 19.75
N ALA A 25 -4.42 10.02 20.19
CA ALA A 25 -3.03 9.86 20.59
C ALA A 25 -2.85 9.27 22.00
N ILE A 26 -3.90 9.31 22.84
CA ILE A 26 -3.85 8.74 24.19
C ILE A 26 -3.71 7.21 24.10
N PRO A 27 -2.65 6.62 24.67
CA PRO A 27 -2.48 5.17 24.66
C PRO A 27 -3.41 4.50 25.67
N PHE A 28 -4.14 3.48 25.21
CA PHE A 28 -4.93 2.57 26.04
C PHE A 28 -4.25 1.20 26.05
N GLY A 29 -3.23 1.03 26.90
CA GLY A 29 -2.37 -0.15 26.87
C GLY A 29 -1.58 -0.26 25.56
N PRO A 30 -1.64 -1.38 24.81
CA PRO A 30 -0.98 -1.51 23.50
C PRO A 30 -1.72 -0.77 22.37
N LEU A 31 -2.90 -0.21 22.63
CA LEU A 31 -3.78 0.35 21.61
C LEU A 31 -3.72 1.88 21.57
N ARG A 32 -3.87 2.43 20.36
CA ARG A 32 -4.15 3.85 20.12
C ARG A 32 -5.30 3.92 19.12
N PHE A 33 -6.27 4.80 19.36
CA PHE A 33 -7.38 4.99 18.41
C PHE A 33 -6.93 5.69 17.12
N GLY A 34 -5.85 6.48 17.18
CA GLY A 34 -5.30 7.18 16.02
C GLY A 34 -6.34 8.11 15.39
N ALA A 35 -6.44 8.09 14.06
CA ALA A 35 -7.40 8.91 13.30
C ALA A 35 -8.86 8.69 13.72
N ALA A 36 -9.22 7.47 14.18
CA ALA A 36 -10.59 7.19 14.63
C ALA A 36 -11.01 8.00 15.86
N GLY A 37 -10.06 8.54 16.64
CA GLY A 37 -10.38 9.46 17.73
C GLY A 37 -11.18 10.68 17.26
N THR A 38 -10.97 11.14 16.03
CA THR A 38 -11.73 12.22 15.40
C THR A 38 -13.18 11.86 15.12
N LEU A 39 -13.46 10.60 14.74
CA LEU A 39 -14.84 10.12 14.62
C LEU A 39 -15.53 10.14 15.99
N PHE A 40 -14.91 9.59 17.04
CA PHE A 40 -15.52 9.51 18.37
C PHE A 40 -15.77 10.88 19.00
N VAL A 41 -14.82 11.81 18.86
CA VAL A 41 -15.03 13.19 19.29
C VAL A 41 -16.14 13.85 18.47
N GLY A 42 -16.21 13.60 17.16
CA GLY A 42 -17.33 14.05 16.33
C GLY A 42 -18.66 13.52 16.83
N LEU A 43 -18.77 12.22 17.11
CA LEU A 43 -19.98 11.60 17.67
C LEU A 43 -20.39 12.18 19.02
N ALA A 44 -19.41 12.55 19.85
CA ALA A 44 -19.66 13.17 21.14
C ALA A 44 -20.10 14.64 21.02
N VAL A 45 -19.59 15.37 20.02
CA VAL A 45 -19.91 16.80 19.79
C VAL A 45 -21.22 16.96 19.01
N GLY A 46 -21.49 16.06 18.06
CA GLY A 46 -22.64 16.09 17.13
C GLY A 46 -24.00 16.36 17.77
N PRO A 47 -24.38 15.68 18.88
CA PRO A 47 -25.67 15.92 19.55
C PRO A 47 -25.85 17.33 20.11
N PHE A 48 -24.77 18.11 20.23
CA PHE A 48 -24.75 19.41 20.88
C PHE A 48 -24.53 20.59 19.93
N VAL A 49 -24.42 20.33 18.63
CA VAL A 49 -24.18 21.35 17.59
C VAL A 49 -25.19 21.21 16.46
N ASN A 50 -25.68 22.32 15.95
CA ASN A 50 -26.55 22.34 14.77
C ASN A 50 -25.79 22.93 13.57
N LEU A 51 -25.45 22.08 12.62
CA LEU A 51 -24.66 22.43 11.44
C LEU A 51 -25.46 22.20 10.16
N PRO A 52 -25.32 23.06 9.13
CA PRO A 52 -25.98 22.88 7.84
C PRO A 52 -25.57 21.54 7.18
N PRO A 53 -26.51 20.62 6.89
CA PRO A 53 -26.21 19.32 6.28
C PRO A 53 -25.49 19.45 4.94
N GLU A 54 -25.82 20.46 4.13
CA GLU A 54 -25.21 20.69 2.82
C GLU A 54 -23.73 21.09 2.93
N ALA A 55 -23.37 21.82 4.00
CA ALA A 55 -21.98 22.16 4.23
C ALA A 55 -21.20 20.92 4.70
N LEU A 56 -21.81 20.08 5.55
CA LEU A 56 -21.21 18.82 5.98
C LEU A 56 -20.97 17.89 4.78
N SER A 57 -21.95 17.68 3.90
CA SER A 57 -21.78 16.79 2.74
C SER A 57 -20.61 17.21 1.84
N ILE A 58 -20.43 18.52 1.58
CA ILE A 58 -19.30 19.04 0.79
C ILE A 58 -17.96 18.67 1.42
N PHE A 59 -17.80 18.87 2.74
CA PHE A 59 -16.54 18.53 3.42
C PHE A 59 -16.34 17.01 3.52
N GLN A 60 -17.41 16.23 3.66
CA GLN A 60 -17.37 14.77 3.65
C GLN A 60 -16.88 14.25 2.30
N GLU A 61 -17.48 14.70 1.20
CA GLU A 61 -17.11 14.30 -0.17
C GLU A 61 -15.68 14.71 -0.52
N LEU A 62 -15.29 15.94 -0.15
CA LEU A 62 -13.92 16.42 -0.35
C LEU A 62 -12.91 15.58 0.42
N GLY A 63 -13.17 15.34 1.71
CA GLY A 63 -12.29 14.57 2.57
C GLY A 63 -12.16 13.12 2.11
N LEU A 64 -13.29 12.49 1.79
CA LEU A 64 -13.35 11.13 1.27
C LEU A 64 -12.64 11.00 -0.07
N GLY A 65 -12.95 11.87 -1.03
CA GLY A 65 -12.37 11.83 -2.38
C GLY A 65 -10.86 11.96 -2.33
N LEU A 66 -10.33 12.93 -1.57
CA LEU A 66 -8.89 13.07 -1.31
C LEU A 66 -8.29 11.81 -0.68
N PHE A 67 -8.93 11.29 0.36
CA PHE A 67 -8.44 10.10 1.06
C PHE A 67 -8.36 8.88 0.14
N VAL A 68 -9.47 8.53 -0.53
CA VAL A 68 -9.58 7.30 -1.32
C VAL A 68 -8.83 7.38 -2.64
N TYR A 69 -8.70 8.56 -3.24
CA TYR A 69 -7.85 8.74 -4.42
C TYR A 69 -6.38 8.52 -4.10
N MET A 70 -5.86 9.14 -3.04
CA MET A 70 -4.47 8.98 -2.62
C MET A 70 -4.15 7.53 -2.22
N LEU A 71 -5.12 6.88 -1.57
CA LEU A 71 -5.09 5.46 -1.26
C LEU A 71 -5.08 4.58 -2.52
N GLY A 72 -5.87 4.96 -3.52
CA GLY A 72 -5.93 4.31 -4.82
C GLY A 72 -4.62 4.43 -5.58
N LEU A 73 -3.99 5.60 -5.59
CA LEU A 73 -2.67 5.80 -6.19
C LEU A 73 -1.64 4.82 -5.59
N GLU A 74 -1.53 4.77 -4.26
CA GLU A 74 -0.59 3.88 -3.56
C GLU A 74 -0.91 2.39 -3.83
N ALA A 75 -2.19 2.03 -3.84
CA ALA A 75 -2.63 0.68 -4.18
C ALA A 75 -2.30 0.30 -5.63
N GLY A 76 -2.53 1.20 -6.58
CA GLY A 76 -2.29 0.98 -8.01
C GLY A 76 -0.82 0.70 -8.33
N GLU A 77 0.11 1.32 -7.61
CA GLU A 77 1.56 1.10 -7.79
C GLU A 77 1.99 -0.33 -7.49
N THR A 78 1.32 -0.99 -6.54
CA THR A 78 1.73 -2.30 -6.01
C THR A 78 0.84 -3.44 -6.49
N PHE A 79 -0.41 -3.14 -6.84
CA PHE A 79 -1.43 -4.15 -7.13
C PHE A 79 -1.08 -5.07 -8.30
N PHE A 80 -0.57 -4.55 -9.42
CA PHE A 80 -0.40 -5.33 -10.67
C PHE A 80 0.95 -6.04 -10.80
N ARG A 81 1.97 -5.65 -10.05
CA ARG A 81 3.35 -6.11 -10.26
C ARG A 81 3.55 -7.58 -9.86
N ASP A 82 2.86 -8.03 -8.81
CA ASP A 82 3.11 -9.34 -8.19
C ASP A 82 1.85 -10.23 -8.14
N VAL A 83 0.82 -9.93 -8.95
CA VAL A 83 -0.49 -10.61 -8.91
C VAL A 83 -0.33 -12.13 -8.98
N LYS A 84 0.41 -12.64 -9.98
CA LYS A 84 0.54 -14.08 -10.23
C LYS A 84 1.12 -14.85 -9.04
N GLU A 85 2.08 -14.26 -8.33
CA GLU A 85 2.73 -14.88 -7.16
C GLU A 85 1.86 -14.80 -5.90
N GLN A 86 0.92 -13.84 -5.86
CA GLN A 86 0.11 -13.52 -4.68
C GLN A 86 -1.38 -13.88 -4.85
N LEU A 87 -1.77 -14.41 -6.02
CA LEU A 87 -3.14 -14.81 -6.36
C LEU A 87 -3.83 -15.61 -5.26
N GLY A 88 -3.10 -16.55 -4.65
CA GLY A 88 -3.63 -17.39 -3.59
C GLY A 88 -4.11 -16.60 -2.37
N LEU A 89 -3.30 -15.65 -1.89
CA LEU A 89 -3.65 -14.78 -0.76
C LEU A 89 -4.74 -13.78 -1.14
N MET A 90 -4.73 -13.27 -2.38
CA MET A 90 -5.76 -12.38 -2.90
C MET A 90 -7.14 -13.05 -2.92
N VAL A 91 -7.23 -14.28 -3.44
CA VAL A 91 -8.48 -15.06 -3.46
C VAL A 91 -8.94 -15.39 -2.03
N ALA A 92 -8.02 -15.79 -1.14
CA ALA A 92 -8.36 -16.02 0.26
C ALA A 92 -8.92 -14.75 0.92
N ALA A 93 -8.39 -13.56 0.60
CA ALA A 93 -8.90 -12.30 1.11
C ALA A 93 -10.31 -11.99 0.58
N LEU A 94 -10.58 -12.20 -0.70
CA LEU A 94 -11.92 -12.04 -1.28
C LEU A 94 -12.94 -12.97 -0.63
N LEU A 95 -12.59 -14.25 -0.44
CA LEU A 95 -13.44 -15.23 0.21
C LEU A 95 -13.71 -14.85 1.68
N ALA A 96 -12.69 -14.43 2.41
CA ALA A 96 -12.81 -13.99 3.80
C ALA A 96 -13.72 -12.76 3.95
N VAL A 97 -13.58 -11.76 3.07
CA VAL A 97 -14.47 -10.59 3.03
C VAL A 97 -15.90 -11.00 2.69
N THR A 98 -16.08 -11.96 1.76
CA THR A 98 -17.41 -12.50 1.43
C THR A 98 -18.06 -13.17 2.64
N LEU A 99 -17.31 -14.01 3.36
CA LEU A 99 -17.79 -14.68 4.57
C LEU A 99 -18.15 -13.67 5.67
N ALA A 100 -17.35 -12.61 5.83
CA ALA A 100 -17.64 -11.51 6.74
C ALA A 100 -18.93 -10.76 6.36
N ALA A 101 -19.14 -10.49 5.07
CA ALA A 101 -20.35 -9.85 4.55
C ALA A 101 -21.60 -10.73 4.78
N VAL A 102 -21.52 -12.03 4.48
CA VAL A 102 -22.60 -12.98 4.76
C VAL A 102 -22.90 -13.03 6.25
N THR A 103 -21.87 -13.04 7.10
CA THR A 103 -22.04 -13.02 8.56
C THR A 103 -22.74 -11.75 9.02
N ALA A 104 -22.42 -10.60 8.44
CA ALA A 104 -23.08 -9.34 8.76
C ALA A 104 -24.57 -9.35 8.38
N VAL A 105 -24.90 -9.80 7.17
CA VAL A 105 -26.29 -9.84 6.68
C VAL A 105 -27.13 -10.86 7.45
N VAL A 106 -26.66 -12.12 7.52
CA VAL A 106 -27.39 -13.19 8.21
C VAL A 106 -27.46 -12.92 9.71
N GLY A 107 -26.36 -12.50 10.31
CA GLY A 107 -26.30 -12.17 11.73
C GLY A 107 -27.21 -10.99 12.10
N ALA A 108 -27.32 -9.97 11.24
CA ALA A 108 -28.26 -8.88 11.45
C ALA A 108 -29.71 -9.36 11.41
N GLY A 109 -30.08 -10.21 10.44
CA GLY A 109 -31.40 -10.82 10.37
C GLY A 109 -31.76 -11.65 11.60
N LEU A 110 -30.80 -12.42 12.14
CA LEU A 110 -30.98 -13.22 13.36
C LEU A 110 -31.09 -12.38 14.64
N LEU A 111 -30.35 -11.27 14.70
CA LEU A 111 -30.30 -10.38 15.87
C LEU A 111 -31.35 -9.26 15.84
N GLY A 112 -32.10 -9.13 14.73
CA GLY A 112 -33.08 -8.05 14.54
C GLY A 112 -32.44 -6.67 14.37
N ILE A 113 -31.20 -6.61 13.86
CA ILE A 113 -30.47 -5.35 13.63
C ILE A 113 -30.88 -4.80 12.26
N ALA A 114 -31.12 -3.48 12.20
CA ALA A 114 -31.39 -2.80 10.93
C ALA A 114 -30.25 -3.02 9.92
N ARG A 115 -30.63 -3.29 8.67
CA ARG A 115 -29.67 -3.60 7.59
C ARG A 115 -28.63 -2.50 7.38
N GLU A 116 -29.05 -1.24 7.49
CA GLU A 116 -28.18 -0.07 7.40
C GLU A 116 -27.08 -0.09 8.47
N VAL A 117 -27.44 -0.40 9.72
CA VAL A 117 -26.50 -0.56 10.83
C VAL A 117 -25.55 -1.74 10.57
N ALA A 118 -26.05 -2.84 9.99
CA ALA A 118 -25.23 -4.01 9.65
C ALA A 118 -24.14 -3.70 8.60
N LEU A 119 -24.44 -2.88 7.59
CA LEU A 119 -23.44 -2.38 6.63
C LEU A 119 -22.35 -1.56 7.32
N GLY A 120 -22.76 -0.75 8.29
CA GLY A 120 -21.89 -0.05 9.21
C GLY A 120 -21.00 -0.99 10.03
N VAL A 121 -21.59 -1.98 10.68
CA VAL A 121 -20.90 -3.00 11.47
C VAL A 121 -19.86 -3.75 10.64
N PHE A 122 -20.20 -4.14 9.41
CA PHE A 122 -19.26 -4.75 8.47
C PHE A 122 -18.08 -3.82 8.16
N SER A 123 -18.38 -2.57 7.81
CA SER A 123 -17.39 -1.57 7.48
C SER A 123 -16.47 -1.27 8.66
N GLY A 124 -17.00 -1.20 9.88
CA GLY A 124 -16.25 -0.99 11.11
C GLY A 124 -15.38 -2.18 11.47
N ALA A 125 -15.96 -3.39 11.51
CA ALA A 125 -15.26 -4.61 11.90
C ALA A 125 -14.10 -4.95 10.95
N LEU A 126 -14.20 -4.60 9.66
CA LEU A 126 -13.13 -4.73 8.67
C LEU A 126 -12.38 -3.42 8.39
N THR A 127 -12.53 -2.43 9.28
CA THR A 127 -11.80 -1.14 9.29
C THR A 127 -11.79 -0.42 7.94
N SER A 128 -12.90 -0.45 7.21
CA SER A 128 -13.03 0.12 5.87
C SER A 128 -13.92 1.36 5.86
N THR A 129 -13.31 2.51 6.12
CA THR A 129 -13.94 3.83 6.01
C THR A 129 -14.59 4.10 4.65
N PRO A 130 -13.98 3.72 3.50
CA PRO A 130 -14.62 3.93 2.20
C PRO A 130 -15.90 3.11 2.01
N SER A 131 -15.95 1.90 2.60
CA SER A 131 -17.14 1.05 2.55
C SER A 131 -18.28 1.63 3.39
N LEU A 132 -17.97 2.24 4.54
CA LEU A 132 -18.93 3.01 5.33
C LEU A 132 -19.55 4.12 4.48
N SER A 133 -18.72 4.91 3.79
CA SER A 133 -19.23 6.03 3.02
C SER A 133 -20.16 5.58 1.90
N LEU A 134 -19.80 4.51 1.19
CA LEU A 134 -20.69 3.96 0.16
C LEU A 134 -22.00 3.44 0.77
N ALA A 135 -21.96 2.85 1.97
CA ALA A 135 -23.17 2.43 2.68
C ALA A 135 -24.07 3.62 3.04
N GLN A 136 -23.52 4.75 3.51
CA GLN A 136 -24.30 5.96 3.78
C GLN A 136 -24.90 6.56 2.50
N GLU A 137 -24.13 6.61 1.42
CA GLU A 137 -24.60 7.12 0.12
C GLU A 137 -25.74 6.28 -0.46
N GLN A 138 -25.63 4.94 -0.38
CA GLN A 138 -26.65 4.01 -0.89
C GLN A 138 -27.93 3.99 -0.05
N THR A 139 -27.79 4.20 1.26
CA THR A 139 -28.93 4.17 2.20
C THR A 139 -29.58 5.54 2.38
N GLY A 140 -28.86 6.63 2.08
CA GLY A 140 -29.31 7.99 2.37
C GLY A 140 -29.48 8.26 3.87
N SER A 141 -28.77 7.50 4.72
CA SER A 141 -28.99 7.41 6.17
C SER A 141 -27.67 7.45 6.94
N ASP A 142 -27.71 7.97 8.16
CA ASP A 142 -26.57 7.99 9.10
C ASP A 142 -26.47 6.72 9.96
N SER A 143 -27.47 5.82 9.88
CA SER A 143 -27.46 4.52 10.58
C SER A 143 -26.18 3.69 10.35
N PRO A 144 -25.57 3.62 9.15
CA PRO A 144 -24.31 2.91 8.94
C PRO A 144 -23.15 3.48 9.79
N ALA A 145 -23.10 4.78 10.03
CA ALA A 145 -22.03 5.36 10.83
C ALA A 145 -22.12 4.94 12.31
N VAL A 146 -23.33 4.74 12.83
CA VAL A 146 -23.56 4.14 14.15
C VAL A 146 -22.95 2.74 14.20
N GLY A 147 -23.28 1.87 13.24
CA GLY A 147 -22.73 0.52 13.17
C GLY A 147 -21.20 0.51 13.05
N TYR A 148 -20.63 1.41 12.25
CA TYR A 148 -19.19 1.55 12.09
C TYR A 148 -18.49 1.95 13.39
N SER A 149 -19.05 2.91 14.12
CA SER A 149 -18.47 3.41 15.38
C SER A 149 -18.37 2.33 16.45
N LEU A 150 -19.34 1.40 16.49
CA LEU A 150 -19.33 0.24 17.39
C LEU A 150 -18.43 -0.88 16.85
N GLY A 151 -18.43 -1.10 15.53
CA GLY A 151 -17.67 -2.17 14.90
C GLY A 151 -16.17 -1.93 14.84
N TYR A 152 -15.73 -0.68 14.66
CA TYR A 152 -14.33 -0.34 14.48
C TYR A 152 -13.44 -0.70 15.69
N PRO A 153 -13.76 -0.29 16.94
CA PRO A 153 -12.96 -0.68 18.10
C PRO A 153 -12.94 -2.20 18.29
N THR A 154 -14.08 -2.86 18.13
CA THR A 154 -14.20 -4.31 18.25
C THR A 154 -13.33 -5.03 17.22
N GLY A 155 -13.37 -4.59 15.96
CA GLY A 155 -12.55 -5.15 14.88
C GLY A 155 -11.06 -5.00 15.14
N VAL A 156 -10.61 -3.81 15.55
CA VAL A 156 -9.19 -3.54 15.85
C VAL A 156 -8.69 -4.37 17.01
N ILE A 157 -9.45 -4.42 18.12
CA ILE A 157 -9.08 -5.19 19.32
C ILE A 157 -8.94 -6.67 18.98
N LEU A 158 -9.96 -7.25 18.33
CA LEU A 158 -9.97 -8.67 17.99
C LEU A 158 -8.88 -9.03 16.97
N ALA A 159 -8.65 -8.17 15.97
CA ALA A 159 -7.58 -8.37 15.01
C ALA A 159 -6.20 -8.41 15.69
N ILE A 160 -5.94 -7.50 16.64
CA ILE A 160 -4.69 -7.49 17.40
C ILE A 160 -4.55 -8.75 18.26
N LEU A 161 -5.63 -9.22 18.90
CA LEU A 161 -5.62 -10.47 19.64
C LEU A 161 -5.35 -11.69 18.73
N LEU A 162 -5.90 -11.71 17.52
CA LEU A 162 -5.62 -12.76 16.53
C LEU A 162 -4.15 -12.74 16.09
N VAL A 163 -3.56 -11.56 15.85
CA VAL A 163 -2.12 -11.46 15.56
C VAL A 163 -1.30 -11.93 16.75
N ALA A 164 -1.62 -11.47 17.96
CA ALA A 164 -0.91 -11.86 19.18
C ALA A 164 -0.90 -13.39 19.39
N PHE A 165 -1.99 -14.06 19.06
CA PHE A 165 -2.08 -15.52 19.17
C PHE A 165 -1.31 -16.25 18.06
N THR A 166 -1.33 -15.74 16.83
CA THR A 166 -0.83 -16.49 15.67
C THR A 166 0.58 -16.11 15.21
N ILE A 167 1.08 -14.90 15.49
CA ILE A 167 2.38 -14.42 14.97
C ILE A 167 3.57 -15.28 15.46
N GLY A 168 3.49 -15.79 16.69
CA GLY A 168 4.51 -16.68 17.26
C GLY A 168 4.31 -18.17 16.95
N SER A 169 3.27 -18.52 16.20
CA SER A 169 2.97 -19.92 15.88
C SER A 169 3.89 -20.42 14.75
N ASN A 170 4.66 -21.49 15.00
CA ASN A 170 5.53 -22.13 14.02
C ASN A 170 4.77 -23.23 13.24
N TRP A 171 3.65 -22.88 12.60
CA TRP A 171 2.92 -23.85 11.78
C TRP A 171 3.68 -24.19 10.48
N ARG A 172 3.47 -25.40 9.94
CA ARG A 172 4.21 -25.89 8.77
C ARG A 172 3.93 -25.04 7.52
N ALA A 173 4.91 -24.22 7.14
CA ALA A 173 4.87 -23.38 5.94
C ALA A 173 5.35 -24.16 4.69
N SER A 174 4.55 -25.13 4.22
CA SER A 174 4.96 -26.02 3.11
C SER A 174 5.21 -25.30 1.78
N ARG A 175 4.55 -24.15 1.52
CA ARG A 175 4.65 -23.40 0.26
C ARG A 175 5.30 -22.02 0.42
N ASP A 176 5.82 -21.71 1.61
CA ASP A 176 6.41 -20.41 1.94
C ASP A 176 7.77 -20.64 2.62
N GLN A 177 8.68 -21.24 1.86
CA GLN A 177 10.07 -21.53 2.25
C GLN A 177 11.05 -20.64 1.47
N GLU A 178 10.81 -19.33 1.37
CA GLU A 178 11.83 -18.42 0.82
C GLU A 178 12.94 -18.17 1.85
N ASN A 179 14.20 -18.43 1.52
CA ASN A 179 15.30 -18.10 2.42
C ASN A 179 15.59 -16.58 2.32
N PRO A 180 15.50 -15.80 3.41
CA PRO A 180 15.77 -14.36 3.39
C PRO A 180 17.15 -13.99 2.81
N ASP A 181 18.12 -14.90 2.92
CA ASP A 181 19.47 -14.74 2.38
C ASP A 181 19.55 -14.85 0.84
N GLU A 182 18.53 -15.40 0.17
CA GLU A 182 18.56 -15.58 -1.29
C GLU A 182 18.39 -14.28 -2.05
N LYS A 183 17.81 -13.23 -1.45
CA LYS A 183 17.66 -11.90 -2.10
C LYS A 183 18.77 -10.91 -1.70
N ILE A 184 19.73 -11.32 -0.85
CA ILE A 184 20.86 -10.46 -0.48
C ILE A 184 21.83 -10.33 -1.66
N LEU A 185 21.86 -9.13 -2.24
CA LEU A 185 22.77 -8.76 -3.33
C LEU A 185 24.18 -8.57 -2.80
N ARG A 186 25.16 -9.16 -3.49
CA ARG A 186 26.58 -9.06 -3.19
C ARG A 186 27.36 -8.69 -4.43
N LEU A 187 28.23 -7.70 -4.30
CA LEU A 187 29.19 -7.38 -5.34
C LEU A 187 30.31 -8.42 -5.33
N VAL A 188 30.50 -9.11 -6.44
CA VAL A 188 31.50 -10.16 -6.61
C VAL A 188 32.37 -9.86 -7.83
N ARG A 189 33.61 -10.33 -7.77
CA ARG A 189 34.56 -10.20 -8.86
C ARG A 189 34.95 -11.58 -9.32
N ILE A 190 34.83 -11.84 -10.61
CA ILE A 190 35.06 -13.15 -11.21
C ILE A 190 36.10 -12.99 -12.31
N SER A 191 37.16 -13.78 -12.23
CA SER A 191 38.09 -13.98 -13.34
C SER A 191 37.49 -15.00 -14.28
N VAL A 192 37.31 -14.60 -15.53
CA VAL A 192 36.64 -15.38 -16.56
C VAL A 192 37.64 -16.34 -17.18
N THR A 193 37.63 -17.58 -16.72
CA THR A 193 38.58 -18.62 -17.17
C THR A 193 37.98 -19.57 -18.20
N LYS A 194 36.65 -19.53 -18.37
CA LYS A 194 35.87 -20.37 -19.29
C LYS A 194 35.21 -19.51 -20.37
N GLU A 195 34.83 -20.14 -21.49
CA GLU A 195 33.90 -19.57 -22.45
C GLU A 195 32.50 -19.55 -21.79
N PRO A 196 31.85 -18.39 -21.60
CA PRO A 196 30.53 -18.36 -21.00
C PRO A 196 29.47 -18.84 -22.00
N ASP A 197 28.56 -19.68 -21.53
CA ASP A 197 27.28 -19.92 -22.20
C ASP A 197 26.24 -18.97 -21.60
N TRP A 198 25.99 -17.87 -22.30
CA TRP A 198 25.09 -16.81 -21.81
C TRP A 198 23.62 -17.20 -21.94
N ASP A 199 23.27 -17.98 -22.97
CA ASP A 199 21.89 -18.38 -23.21
C ASP A 199 21.36 -19.22 -22.02
N SER A 200 22.16 -20.16 -21.52
CA SER A 200 21.77 -20.97 -20.36
C SER A 200 21.81 -20.23 -19.02
N LEU A 201 22.68 -19.22 -18.89
CA LEU A 201 22.74 -18.37 -17.69
C LEU A 201 21.57 -17.40 -17.63
N ASP A 202 21.20 -16.79 -18.75
CA ASP A 202 20.08 -15.86 -18.81
C ASP A 202 18.75 -16.59 -18.62
N GLU A 203 18.56 -17.76 -19.25
CA GLU A 203 17.32 -18.53 -19.11
C GLU A 203 17.02 -18.95 -17.65
N GLN A 204 18.06 -19.21 -16.85
CA GLN A 204 17.90 -19.71 -15.47
C GLN A 204 18.12 -18.66 -14.38
N TRP A 205 18.92 -17.62 -14.64
CA TRP A 205 19.43 -16.73 -13.60
C TRP A 205 19.44 -15.24 -13.96
N ALA A 206 18.86 -14.80 -15.10
CA ALA A 206 18.89 -13.40 -15.53
C ALA A 206 18.50 -12.40 -14.44
N ASP A 207 17.48 -12.71 -13.63
CA ASP A 207 16.98 -11.82 -12.57
C ASP A 207 17.80 -11.88 -11.26
N GLN A 208 18.85 -12.69 -11.20
CA GLN A 208 19.63 -12.90 -9.98
C GLN A 208 21.06 -12.36 -10.07
N PHE A 209 21.47 -11.85 -11.23
CA PHE A 209 22.76 -11.18 -11.37
C PHE A 209 22.75 -10.04 -12.40
N ARG A 210 23.70 -9.12 -12.26
CA ARG A 210 23.95 -8.02 -13.20
C ARG A 210 25.44 -7.87 -13.41
N LEU A 211 25.85 -7.73 -14.67
CA LEU A 211 27.18 -7.26 -15.01
C LEU A 211 27.30 -5.77 -14.71
N CYS A 212 28.35 -5.37 -14.00
CA CYS A 212 28.62 -3.96 -13.71
C CYS A 212 29.80 -3.45 -14.54
N THR A 213 30.93 -4.18 -14.50
CA THR A 213 32.14 -3.77 -15.23
C THR A 213 32.91 -4.97 -15.76
N VAL A 214 33.61 -4.76 -16.87
CA VAL A 214 34.54 -5.72 -17.46
C VAL A 214 35.90 -5.06 -17.60
N ARG A 215 36.95 -5.76 -17.15
CA ARG A 215 38.34 -5.38 -17.32
C ARG A 215 39.03 -6.33 -18.29
N ARG A 216 39.56 -5.78 -19.39
CA ARG A 216 40.34 -6.46 -20.41
C ARG A 216 41.64 -5.69 -20.63
N GLU A 217 42.78 -6.38 -20.66
CA GLU A 217 44.09 -5.78 -20.94
C GLU A 217 44.39 -4.52 -20.08
N GLY A 218 44.00 -4.55 -18.80
CA GLY A 218 44.22 -3.42 -17.89
C GLY A 218 43.23 -2.26 -17.99
N ARG A 219 42.33 -2.25 -18.99
CA ARG A 219 41.28 -1.24 -19.15
C ARG A 219 39.94 -1.74 -18.62
N THR A 220 39.33 -0.97 -17.72
CA THR A 220 38.01 -1.26 -17.14
C THR A 220 36.94 -0.43 -17.84
N ARG A 221 35.84 -1.06 -18.25
CA ARG A 221 34.67 -0.41 -18.87
C ARG A 221 33.36 -0.86 -18.20
N VAL A 222 32.35 0.01 -18.22
CA VAL A 222 30.97 -0.35 -17.86
C VAL A 222 30.39 -1.23 -18.97
N ALA A 223 29.74 -2.32 -18.58
CA ALA A 223 29.15 -3.28 -19.51
C ALA A 223 27.78 -3.71 -19.00
N THR A 224 26.77 -3.50 -19.84
CA THR A 224 25.38 -3.90 -19.58
C THR A 224 25.07 -5.29 -20.14
N ASP A 225 25.72 -5.64 -21.25
CA ASP A 225 25.54 -6.89 -21.96
C ASP A 225 26.53 -7.97 -21.45
N PRO A 226 26.04 -9.06 -20.83
CA PRO A 226 26.88 -10.17 -20.40
C PRO A 226 27.69 -10.80 -21.54
N THR A 227 27.16 -10.83 -22.77
CA THR A 227 27.82 -11.40 -23.95
C THR A 227 29.11 -10.67 -24.34
N ALA A 228 29.32 -9.45 -23.84
CA ALA A 228 30.54 -8.68 -24.06
C ALA A 228 31.79 -9.27 -23.35
N ILE A 229 31.58 -10.18 -22.41
CA ILE A 229 32.62 -10.86 -21.64
C ILE A 229 33.29 -11.95 -22.48
N ARG A 230 34.62 -12.01 -22.42
CA ARG A 230 35.42 -13.07 -23.04
C ARG A 230 36.33 -13.73 -22.02
N ARG A 231 36.80 -14.92 -22.37
CA ARG A 231 37.84 -15.62 -21.61
C ARG A 231 39.08 -14.72 -21.45
N GLY A 232 39.61 -14.64 -20.23
CA GLY A 232 40.72 -13.76 -19.85
C GLY A 232 40.28 -12.43 -19.23
N ASP A 233 39.00 -12.07 -19.31
CA ASP A 233 38.48 -10.87 -18.68
C ASP A 233 38.35 -11.02 -17.15
N THR A 234 38.28 -9.88 -16.46
CA THR A 234 37.80 -9.82 -15.07
C THR A 234 36.49 -9.06 -15.04
N ALA A 235 35.41 -9.72 -14.62
CA ALA A 235 34.09 -9.13 -14.50
C ALA A 235 33.77 -8.81 -13.04
N VAL A 236 33.15 -7.65 -12.81
CA VAL A 236 32.48 -7.33 -11.55
C VAL A 236 30.98 -7.45 -11.77
N MET A 237 30.34 -8.25 -10.94
CA MET A 237 28.92 -8.54 -11.01
C MET A 237 28.26 -8.30 -9.67
N LEU A 238 27.01 -7.85 -9.69
CA LEU A 238 26.12 -7.89 -8.55
C LEU A 238 25.31 -9.18 -8.65
N THR A 239 25.26 -10.00 -7.59
CA THR A 239 24.55 -11.30 -7.63
C THR A 239 23.94 -11.65 -6.29
N THR A 240 22.89 -12.46 -6.31
CA THR A 240 22.35 -13.11 -5.11
C THR A 240 23.30 -14.17 -4.56
N LYS A 241 23.10 -14.58 -3.29
CA LYS A 241 23.81 -15.71 -2.67
C LYS A 241 23.50 -17.03 -3.40
N ALA A 242 22.28 -17.19 -3.90
CA ALA A 242 21.82 -18.38 -4.62
C ALA A 242 22.50 -18.55 -5.99
N ALA A 243 22.59 -17.48 -6.78
CA ALA A 243 23.16 -17.53 -8.13
C ALA A 243 24.69 -17.60 -8.15
N LEU A 244 25.37 -17.13 -7.10
CA LEU A 244 26.84 -17.03 -7.07
C LEU A 244 27.59 -18.36 -7.39
N PRO A 245 27.23 -19.53 -6.82
CA PRO A 245 27.89 -20.78 -7.16
C PRO A 245 27.75 -21.15 -8.64
N HIS A 246 26.62 -20.82 -9.26
CA HIS A 246 26.34 -21.08 -10.67
C HIS A 246 27.18 -20.18 -11.57
N LEU A 247 27.26 -18.88 -11.25
CA LEU A 247 28.14 -17.93 -11.93
C LEU A 247 29.62 -18.34 -11.85
N ILE A 248 30.09 -18.80 -10.68
CA ILE A 248 31.46 -19.30 -10.53
C ILE A 248 31.66 -20.53 -11.44
N ARG A 249 30.73 -21.49 -11.44
CA ARG A 249 30.86 -22.67 -12.30
C ARG A 249 30.90 -22.31 -13.79
N ALA A 250 30.08 -21.36 -14.23
CA ALA A 250 29.98 -20.96 -15.63
C ALA A 250 31.17 -20.08 -16.07
N LEU A 251 31.53 -19.07 -15.28
CA LEU A 251 32.50 -18.04 -15.70
C LEU A 251 33.93 -18.36 -15.28
N GLY A 252 34.15 -18.94 -14.10
CA GLY A 252 35.49 -19.25 -13.62
C GLY A 252 35.69 -19.01 -12.12
N ARG A 253 36.73 -18.26 -11.76
CA ARG A 253 37.18 -18.18 -10.36
C ARG A 253 36.76 -16.86 -9.72
N ARG A 254 36.11 -16.94 -8.56
CA ARG A 254 35.87 -15.78 -7.69
C ARG A 254 37.21 -15.21 -7.19
N LEU A 255 37.42 -13.93 -7.40
CA LEU A 255 38.53 -13.16 -6.86
C LEU A 255 38.17 -12.56 -5.50
N GLY A 256 39.19 -12.08 -4.77
CA GLY A 256 39.03 -11.41 -3.48
C GLY A 256 38.11 -10.17 -3.53
N PRO A 257 37.72 -9.62 -2.36
CA PRO A 257 36.75 -8.54 -2.24
C PRO A 257 37.09 -7.36 -3.13
N VAL A 258 36.07 -6.76 -3.75
CA VAL A 258 36.21 -5.58 -4.60
C VAL A 258 36.76 -4.44 -3.73
N SER A 259 38.00 -4.03 -3.97
CA SER A 259 38.54 -2.81 -3.36
C SER A 259 38.10 -1.64 -4.23
N ALA A 260 37.41 -0.67 -3.62
CA ALA A 260 36.87 0.51 -4.29
C ALA A 260 37.96 1.41 -4.94
N GLN A 261 39.24 1.16 -4.67
CA GLN A 261 40.35 2.04 -5.05
C GLN A 261 41.30 1.52 -6.13
N GLN A 262 41.10 0.33 -6.71
CA GLN A 262 42.08 -0.21 -7.67
C GLN A 262 41.56 -0.41 -9.09
N GLY A 263 41.68 0.68 -9.87
CA GLY A 263 42.05 0.62 -11.29
C GLY A 263 40.91 0.84 -12.29
N GLY A 264 40.73 2.11 -12.67
CA GLY A 264 39.94 2.54 -13.83
C GLY A 264 39.44 3.96 -13.65
N ASN A 265 39.22 4.71 -14.75
CA ASN A 265 38.54 6.01 -14.77
C ASN A 265 37.03 5.86 -14.50
N LEU A 266 36.64 5.00 -13.55
CA LEU A 266 35.26 4.71 -13.18
C LEU A 266 35.03 5.10 -11.72
N THR A 267 33.86 5.65 -11.43
CA THR A 267 33.45 6.06 -10.08
C THR A 267 32.06 5.49 -9.80
N VAL A 268 31.85 5.10 -8.55
CA VAL A 268 30.53 4.72 -8.04
C VAL A 268 30.01 5.87 -7.20
N GLN A 269 28.82 6.37 -7.50
CA GLN A 269 28.15 7.39 -6.68
C GLN A 269 26.68 7.03 -6.47
N HIS A 270 26.12 7.59 -5.41
CA HIS A 270 24.68 7.56 -5.13
C HIS A 270 24.09 8.89 -5.55
N TYR A 271 23.02 8.84 -6.34
CA TYR A 271 22.23 10.02 -6.70
C TYR A 271 20.81 9.85 -6.19
N ARG A 272 20.20 10.95 -5.75
CA ARG A 272 18.77 10.96 -5.49
C ARG A 272 18.02 11.40 -6.74
N VAL A 273 17.12 10.54 -7.23
CA VAL A 273 16.26 10.87 -8.36
C VAL A 273 15.34 12.01 -7.96
N SER A 274 15.54 13.18 -8.57
CA SER A 274 14.74 14.39 -8.32
C SER A 274 14.18 14.99 -9.61
N ASN A 275 14.71 14.59 -10.77
CA ASN A 275 14.19 15.00 -12.05
C ASN A 275 12.83 14.33 -12.37
N LYS A 276 11.76 15.13 -12.39
CA LYS A 276 10.38 14.71 -12.69
C LYS A 276 10.21 14.16 -14.12
N ASP A 277 11.07 14.49 -15.06
CA ASP A 277 11.02 13.94 -16.42
C ASP A 277 11.55 12.49 -16.50
N ILE A 278 12.37 12.08 -15.52
CA ILE A 278 12.92 10.72 -15.42
C ILE A 278 12.05 9.84 -14.54
N ALA A 279 11.50 10.38 -13.46
CA ALA A 279 10.64 9.65 -12.54
C ALA A 279 9.43 9.03 -13.27
N GLY A 280 9.17 7.75 -13.00
CA GLY A 280 8.14 6.93 -13.62
C GLY A 280 8.57 6.19 -14.89
N ASN A 281 9.75 6.46 -15.46
CA ASN A 281 10.25 5.72 -16.62
C ASN A 281 10.99 4.44 -16.20
N THR A 282 10.89 3.39 -17.01
CA THR A 282 11.68 2.17 -16.89
C THR A 282 13.16 2.42 -17.24
N ILE A 283 14.07 1.66 -16.64
CA ILE A 283 15.51 1.76 -16.92
C ILE A 283 15.81 1.56 -18.40
N ALA A 284 15.10 0.64 -19.07
CA ALA A 284 15.22 0.42 -20.52
C ALA A 284 14.93 1.68 -21.36
N ASN A 285 13.99 2.51 -20.92
CA ASN A 285 13.59 3.71 -21.65
C ASN A 285 14.52 4.91 -21.39
N LEU A 286 15.47 4.78 -20.46
CA LEU A 286 16.39 5.85 -20.11
C LEU A 286 17.72 5.66 -20.85
N PRO A 287 18.25 6.69 -21.54
CA PRO A 287 19.53 6.62 -22.26
C PRO A 287 20.76 6.66 -21.32
N LEU A 288 20.69 5.99 -20.16
CA LEU A 288 21.74 5.97 -19.14
C LEU A 288 23.05 5.39 -19.70
N TYR A 289 22.98 4.26 -20.40
CA TYR A 289 24.16 3.67 -21.00
C TYR A 289 24.56 4.36 -22.30
N ASP A 290 23.61 4.63 -23.19
CA ASP A 290 23.91 5.14 -24.54
C ASP A 290 24.46 6.55 -24.55
N LYS A 291 23.87 7.44 -23.75
CA LYS A 291 24.25 8.86 -23.69
C LYS A 291 25.25 9.15 -22.57
N HIS A 292 25.05 8.53 -21.40
CA HIS A 292 25.83 8.86 -20.20
C HIS A 292 26.91 7.82 -19.85
N ARG A 293 26.93 6.66 -20.54
CA ARG A 293 27.85 5.54 -20.25
C ARG A 293 27.79 5.12 -18.77
N ALA A 294 26.60 5.25 -18.19
CA ALA A 294 26.32 5.02 -16.79
C ALA A 294 25.35 3.84 -16.65
N GLN A 295 25.45 3.10 -15.55
CA GLN A 295 24.61 1.96 -15.29
C GLN A 295 24.10 1.97 -13.86
N VAL A 296 22.80 1.72 -13.71
CA VAL A 296 22.18 1.52 -12.40
C VAL A 296 22.62 0.16 -11.87
N VAL A 297 23.29 0.14 -10.74
CA VAL A 297 23.75 -1.09 -10.08
C VAL A 297 22.79 -1.48 -8.97
N ARG A 298 22.24 -0.50 -8.26
CA ARG A 298 21.33 -0.76 -7.13
C ARG A 298 20.38 0.41 -6.96
N ILE A 299 19.14 0.11 -6.58
CA ILE A 299 18.17 1.12 -6.20
C ILE A 299 17.81 0.89 -4.74
N ARG A 300 17.85 1.95 -3.95
CA ARG A 300 17.27 1.96 -2.61
C ARG A 300 16.01 2.81 -2.61
N ARG A 301 14.87 2.17 -2.34
CA ARG A 301 13.54 2.78 -2.33
C ARG A 301 12.94 2.63 -0.95
N GLY A 302 12.92 3.72 -0.18
CA GLY A 302 12.66 3.64 1.26
C GLY A 302 13.70 2.74 1.92
N ASP A 303 13.23 1.68 2.59
CA ASP A 303 14.09 0.69 3.27
C ASP A 303 14.42 -0.53 2.40
N GLU A 304 13.83 -0.63 1.21
CA GLU A 304 14.06 -1.76 0.31
C GLU A 304 15.27 -1.52 -0.59
N THR A 305 16.02 -2.60 -0.84
CA THR A 305 17.11 -2.64 -1.81
C THR A 305 16.68 -3.50 -3.00
N ILE A 306 16.63 -2.88 -4.18
CA ILE A 306 16.11 -3.48 -5.41
C ILE A 306 17.28 -3.73 -6.37
N LEU A 307 17.30 -4.93 -6.99
CA LEU A 307 18.16 -5.22 -8.13
C LEU A 307 17.47 -4.67 -9.40
N PRO A 308 18.05 -3.69 -10.09
CA PRO A 308 17.44 -3.08 -11.27
C PRO A 308 17.39 -4.04 -12.48
N THR A 309 16.18 -4.31 -12.97
CA THR A 309 15.90 -4.93 -14.28
C THR A 309 15.57 -3.85 -15.31
N ASP A 310 15.54 -4.23 -16.59
CA ASP A 310 15.18 -3.31 -17.68
C ASP A 310 13.74 -2.78 -17.55
N GLU A 311 12.85 -3.56 -16.94
CA GLU A 311 11.47 -3.19 -16.61
C GLU A 311 11.34 -2.35 -15.32
N THR A 312 12.40 -2.26 -14.52
CA THR A 312 12.34 -1.52 -13.25
C THR A 312 12.16 -0.03 -13.53
N SER A 313 11.07 0.56 -13.03
CA SER A 313 10.83 2.00 -13.09
C SER A 313 11.62 2.75 -12.02
N LEU A 314 12.34 3.82 -12.39
CA LEU A 314 12.92 4.76 -11.42
C LEU A 314 11.81 5.65 -10.84
N GLU A 315 11.76 5.79 -9.53
CA GLU A 315 10.80 6.63 -8.83
C GLU A 315 11.46 7.89 -8.28
N ALA A 316 10.67 8.97 -8.17
CA ALA A 316 11.13 10.16 -7.51
C ALA A 316 11.53 9.82 -6.06
N GLY A 317 12.70 10.29 -5.62
CA GLY A 317 13.25 10.06 -4.29
C GLY A 317 14.09 8.78 -4.15
N ASP A 318 14.09 7.89 -5.16
CA ASP A 318 14.98 6.72 -5.20
C ASP A 318 16.44 7.15 -5.03
N ILE A 319 17.19 6.37 -4.25
CA ILE A 319 18.64 6.50 -4.14
C ILE A 319 19.25 5.47 -5.07
N VAL A 320 19.80 5.95 -6.18
CA VAL A 320 20.29 5.12 -7.27
C VAL A 320 21.81 5.09 -7.19
N GLU A 321 22.34 3.89 -7.00
CA GLU A 321 23.77 3.63 -7.08
C GLU A 321 24.18 3.40 -8.52
N MET A 322 24.97 4.34 -9.04
CA MET A 322 25.39 4.37 -10.43
C MET A 322 26.88 4.08 -10.53
N VAL A 323 27.26 3.26 -11.50
CA VAL A 323 28.64 3.10 -11.94
C VAL A 323 28.80 3.81 -13.28
N MET A 324 29.77 4.71 -13.38
CA MET A 324 30.03 5.50 -14.58
C MET A 324 31.49 5.93 -14.68
N PRO A 325 31.95 6.40 -15.86
CA PRO A 325 33.23 7.08 -15.95
C PRO A 325 33.33 8.31 -15.05
N THR A 326 34.49 8.54 -14.44
CA THR A 326 34.73 9.70 -13.56
C THR A 326 34.46 11.04 -14.28
N SER A 327 34.67 11.10 -15.60
CA SER A 327 34.36 12.28 -16.42
C SER A 327 32.86 12.54 -16.62
N ARG A 328 31.99 11.58 -16.30
CA ARG A 328 30.53 11.66 -16.51
C ARG A 328 29.73 11.92 -15.22
N VAL A 329 30.40 12.14 -14.09
CA VAL A 329 29.77 12.35 -12.78
C VAL A 329 28.79 13.54 -12.80
N GLU A 330 29.21 14.68 -13.35
CA GLU A 330 28.35 15.87 -13.47
C GLU A 330 27.22 15.67 -14.50
N ASP A 331 27.49 15.01 -15.62
CA ASP A 331 26.46 14.71 -16.63
C ASP A 331 25.33 13.86 -16.05
N VAL A 332 25.67 12.83 -15.27
CA VAL A 332 24.69 11.94 -14.64
C VAL A 332 23.96 12.65 -13.50
N ARG A 333 24.66 13.45 -12.70
CA ARG A 333 24.07 14.32 -11.65
C ARG A 333 23.03 15.26 -12.25
N ASN A 334 23.36 15.97 -13.33
CA ASN A 334 22.42 16.89 -13.97
C ASN A 334 21.26 16.17 -14.65
N TYR A 335 21.46 14.94 -15.12
CA TYR A 335 20.41 14.14 -15.71
C TYR A 335 19.42 13.64 -14.66
N LEU A 336 19.88 12.85 -13.67
CA LEU A 336 19.04 12.30 -12.58
C LEU A 336 18.50 13.38 -11.63
N GLY A 337 19.23 14.50 -11.54
CA GLY A 337 19.16 15.45 -10.45
C GLY A 337 19.98 14.99 -9.23
N ASP A 338 19.94 15.80 -8.17
CA ASP A 338 20.43 15.44 -6.83
C ASP A 338 19.88 16.44 -5.78
N SER A 339 18.66 16.95 -6.01
CA SER A 339 18.03 18.00 -5.20
C SER A 339 17.03 17.39 -4.22
N ILE A 340 17.09 17.81 -2.95
CA ILE A 340 16.16 17.38 -1.90
C ILE A 340 14.84 18.19 -1.97
N GLN A 341 14.91 19.44 -2.45
CA GLN A 341 13.75 20.35 -2.47
C GLN A 341 12.78 20.05 -3.62
N ASP A 342 13.27 19.80 -4.84
CA ASP A 342 12.42 19.59 -6.03
C ASP A 342 11.59 18.30 -5.98
N PHE A 343 12.03 17.32 -5.17
CA PHE A 343 11.30 16.07 -4.92
C PHE A 343 10.05 16.27 -4.04
N SER A 344 10.02 17.31 -3.20
CA SER A 344 8.95 17.46 -2.20
C SER A 344 7.75 18.26 -2.71
N GLU A 345 7.83 18.79 -3.93
CA GLU A 345 6.73 19.54 -4.52
C GLU A 345 5.61 18.62 -4.99
N LEU A 346 4.40 18.92 -4.54
CA LEU A 346 3.19 18.25 -5.01
C LEU A 346 2.92 18.60 -6.48
N ASP A 347 2.78 17.59 -7.33
CA ASP A 347 2.24 17.79 -8.68
C ASP A 347 0.70 17.92 -8.59
N TRP A 348 0.20 19.15 -8.70
CA TRP A 348 -1.23 19.43 -8.66
C TRP A 348 -1.99 18.89 -9.87
N ILE A 349 -1.34 18.65 -11.02
CA ILE A 349 -1.98 18.01 -12.17
C ILE A 349 -2.25 16.55 -11.82
N ALA A 350 -1.28 15.86 -11.23
CA ALA A 350 -1.46 14.50 -10.75
C ALA A 350 -2.52 14.43 -9.63
N ALA A 351 -2.44 15.32 -8.63
CA ALA A 351 -3.36 15.31 -7.50
C ALA A 351 -4.80 15.72 -7.87
N ALA A 352 -5.00 16.93 -8.38
CA ALA A 352 -6.33 17.46 -8.70
C ALA A 352 -6.88 16.87 -10.01
N GLY A 353 -6.04 16.67 -11.03
CA GLY A 353 -6.47 16.08 -12.30
C GLY A 353 -6.96 14.65 -12.14
N GLY A 354 -6.29 13.84 -11.31
CA GLY A 354 -6.76 12.49 -11.01
C GLY A 354 -8.05 12.48 -10.17
N LEU A 355 -8.25 13.44 -9.27
CA LEU A 355 -9.54 13.63 -8.58
C LEU A 355 -10.67 14.02 -9.53
N VAL A 356 -10.41 14.87 -10.53
CA VAL A 356 -11.40 15.20 -11.57
C VAL A 356 -11.82 13.93 -12.30
N VAL A 357 -10.86 13.09 -12.73
CA VAL A 357 -11.18 11.78 -13.33
C VAL A 357 -11.97 10.92 -12.34
N GLY A 358 -11.59 10.91 -11.07
CA GLY A 358 -12.27 10.20 -9.99
C GLY A 358 -13.73 10.58 -9.81
N PHE A 359 -14.03 11.87 -9.72
CA PHE A 359 -15.40 12.36 -9.59
C PHE A 359 -16.20 12.19 -10.89
N LEU A 360 -15.57 12.24 -12.07
CA LEU A 360 -16.25 11.87 -13.32
C LEU A 360 -16.63 10.38 -13.33
N LEU A 361 -15.77 9.50 -12.83
CA LEU A 361 -16.10 8.09 -12.67
C LEU A 361 -17.19 7.87 -11.60
N ALA A 362 -17.24 8.70 -10.55
CA ALA A 362 -18.27 8.61 -9.52
C ALA A 362 -19.69 8.79 -10.07
N LEU A 363 -19.84 9.57 -11.16
CA LEU A 363 -21.11 9.80 -11.85
C LEU A 363 -21.60 8.60 -12.67
N ILE A 364 -20.77 7.57 -12.87
CA ILE A 364 -21.17 6.39 -13.63
C ILE A 364 -22.10 5.53 -12.78
N GLU A 365 -23.31 5.31 -13.31
CA GLU A 365 -24.27 4.39 -12.74
C GLU A 365 -24.07 2.97 -13.28
N VAL A 366 -23.93 2.01 -12.37
CA VAL A 366 -23.82 0.59 -12.68
C VAL A 366 -25.20 -0.07 -12.45
N PRO A 367 -25.78 -0.72 -13.47
CA PRO A 367 -27.06 -1.42 -13.32
C PRO A 367 -26.89 -2.68 -12.48
N LEU A 368 -27.79 -2.89 -11.53
CA LEU A 368 -27.87 -4.09 -10.69
C LEU A 368 -28.88 -5.10 -11.26
N PRO A 369 -28.68 -6.40 -11.02
CA PRO A 369 -29.71 -7.40 -11.24
C PRO A 369 -30.96 -7.07 -10.40
N GLY A 370 -32.10 -6.88 -11.06
CA GLY A 370 -33.36 -6.46 -10.40
C GLY A 370 -33.89 -5.09 -10.81
N GLY A 371 -33.19 -4.37 -11.69
CA GLY A 371 -33.69 -3.14 -12.33
C GLY A 371 -33.35 -1.84 -11.58
N SER A 372 -32.63 -1.91 -10.47
CA SER A 372 -32.03 -0.73 -9.82
C SER A 372 -30.66 -0.41 -10.44
N SER A 373 -30.24 0.84 -10.36
CA SER A 373 -28.86 1.28 -10.64
C SER A 373 -28.23 1.82 -9.37
N PHE A 374 -26.90 1.79 -9.30
CA PHE A 374 -26.18 2.55 -8.28
C PHE A 374 -25.03 3.36 -8.88
N ALA A 375 -24.85 4.59 -8.42
CA ALA A 375 -23.68 5.38 -8.73
C ALA A 375 -22.46 4.83 -8.00
N LEU A 376 -21.29 4.84 -8.64
CA LEU A 376 -20.02 4.48 -7.99
C LEU A 376 -19.73 5.38 -6.77
N GLY A 377 -20.18 6.64 -6.82
CA GLY A 377 -20.14 7.55 -5.68
C GLY A 377 -18.76 8.08 -5.36
N ALA A 378 -18.72 9.00 -4.39
CA ALA A 378 -17.50 9.73 -4.01
C ALA A 378 -16.42 8.82 -3.37
N ALA A 379 -16.78 7.59 -3.00
CA ALA A 379 -15.86 6.56 -2.53
C ALA A 379 -15.21 5.76 -3.68
N ALA A 380 -16.01 5.15 -4.56
CA ALA A 380 -15.48 4.18 -5.53
C ALA A 380 -14.86 4.85 -6.76
N GLY A 381 -15.44 5.97 -7.24
CA GLY A 381 -14.93 6.69 -8.41
C GLY A 381 -13.47 7.16 -8.25
N PRO A 382 -13.15 7.98 -7.22
CA PRO A 382 -11.79 8.42 -6.97
C PRO A 382 -10.82 7.29 -6.63
N LEU A 383 -11.27 6.23 -5.96
CA LEU A 383 -10.44 5.05 -5.71
C LEU A 383 -10.04 4.35 -7.02
N LEU A 384 -11.00 4.09 -7.91
CA LEU A 384 -10.75 3.46 -9.21
C LEU A 384 -9.82 4.31 -10.08
N ALA A 385 -10.04 5.63 -10.14
CA ALA A 385 -9.13 6.54 -10.82
C ALA A 385 -7.71 6.45 -10.23
N GLY A 386 -7.58 6.45 -8.91
CA GLY A 386 -6.29 6.29 -8.22
C GLY A 386 -5.59 4.98 -8.59
N ILE A 387 -6.30 3.85 -8.56
CA ILE A 387 -5.70 2.54 -8.89
C ILE A 387 -5.24 2.51 -10.35
N ILE A 388 -6.06 3.00 -11.27
CA ILE A 388 -5.74 3.02 -12.71
C ILE A 388 -4.53 3.94 -12.95
N LEU A 389 -4.59 5.19 -12.52
CA LEU A 389 -3.54 6.18 -12.74
C LEU A 389 -2.23 5.80 -12.01
N GLY A 390 -2.33 5.27 -10.79
CA GLY A 390 -1.19 4.76 -10.02
C GLY A 390 -0.50 3.58 -10.70
N SER A 391 -1.29 2.67 -11.30
CA SER A 391 -0.76 1.53 -12.08
C SER A 391 -0.09 1.96 -13.39
N LEU A 392 -0.63 2.99 -14.06
CA LEU A 392 -0.02 3.56 -15.26
C LEU A 392 1.33 4.22 -14.95
N GLY A 393 1.48 4.76 -13.73
CA GLY A 393 2.68 5.44 -13.25
C GLY A 393 2.92 6.81 -13.87
N ARG A 394 2.88 6.92 -15.20
CA ARG A 394 3.09 8.16 -15.96
C ARG A 394 2.20 8.21 -17.21
N THR A 395 1.71 9.40 -17.56
CA THR A 395 1.06 9.66 -18.85
C THR A 395 1.64 10.93 -19.47
N GLY A 396 2.37 10.77 -20.58
CA GLY A 396 3.04 11.89 -21.25
C GLY A 396 4.09 12.54 -20.34
N ARG A 397 3.83 13.78 -19.90
CA ARG A 397 4.72 14.54 -19.01
C ARG A 397 4.36 14.41 -17.53
N THR A 398 3.16 13.94 -17.21
CA THR A 398 2.65 13.88 -15.84
C THR A 398 2.99 12.54 -15.21
N ALA A 399 3.72 12.58 -14.10
CA ALA A 399 3.91 11.42 -13.23
C ALA A 399 2.74 11.36 -12.24
N TRP A 400 1.96 10.28 -12.28
CA TRP A 400 0.82 10.08 -11.37
C TRP A 400 1.26 9.69 -9.96
N LYS A 401 2.48 9.17 -9.83
CA LYS A 401 3.10 8.88 -8.54
C LYS A 401 3.48 10.17 -7.83
N LEU A 402 2.87 10.39 -6.67
CA LEU A 402 3.19 11.52 -5.80
C LEU A 402 4.32 11.16 -4.83
N PRO A 403 5.12 12.13 -4.36
CA PRO A 403 6.07 11.90 -3.28
C PRO A 403 5.36 11.28 -2.06
N ARG A 404 5.96 10.24 -1.46
CA ARG A 404 5.34 9.45 -0.37
C ARG A 404 4.81 10.32 0.78
N THR A 405 5.56 11.33 1.17
CA THR A 405 5.19 12.27 2.23
C THR A 405 4.00 13.15 1.84
N ALA A 406 3.92 13.57 0.58
CA ALA A 406 2.82 14.38 0.06
C ALA A 406 1.54 13.56 -0.07
N ASN A 407 1.61 12.35 -0.64
CA ASN A 407 0.49 11.41 -0.69
C ASN A 407 -0.01 11.10 0.73
N TYR A 408 0.90 10.73 1.65
CA TYR A 408 0.53 10.44 3.03
C TYR A 408 -0.15 11.64 3.69
N THR A 409 0.40 12.84 3.55
CA THR A 409 -0.17 14.06 4.14
C THR A 409 -1.58 14.35 3.61
N LEU A 410 -1.78 14.33 2.29
CA LEU A 410 -3.09 14.56 1.69
C LEU A 410 -4.11 13.49 2.06
N ARG A 411 -3.67 12.23 2.07
CA ARG A 411 -4.49 11.10 2.52
C ARG A 411 -4.94 11.28 3.96
N GLN A 412 -4.03 11.60 4.88
CA GLN A 412 -4.36 11.82 6.28
C GLN A 412 -5.28 13.04 6.44
N PHE A 413 -4.99 14.15 5.76
CA PHE A 413 -5.87 15.32 5.80
C PHE A 413 -7.30 14.99 5.36
N GLY A 414 -7.45 14.29 4.23
CA GLY A 414 -8.76 13.85 3.73
C GLY A 414 -9.49 12.92 4.72
N LEU A 415 -8.78 11.94 5.29
CA LEU A 415 -9.34 11.02 6.28
C LEU A 415 -9.87 11.76 7.51
N MET A 416 -9.10 12.71 8.03
CA MET A 416 -9.46 13.45 9.24
C MET A 416 -10.66 14.37 9.00
N LEU A 417 -10.71 15.03 7.84
CA LEU A 417 -11.86 15.83 7.42
C LEU A 417 -13.13 14.99 7.32
N PHE A 418 -13.04 13.83 6.64
CA PHE A 418 -14.14 12.88 6.50
C PHE A 418 -14.65 12.40 7.86
N LEU A 419 -13.76 11.89 8.73
CA LEU A 419 -14.15 11.34 10.03
C LEU A 419 -14.75 12.40 10.96
N ALA A 420 -14.26 13.64 10.91
CA ALA A 420 -14.80 14.73 11.72
C ALA A 420 -16.24 15.05 11.33
N VAL A 421 -16.50 15.14 10.03
CA VAL A 421 -17.83 15.44 9.50
C VAL A 421 -18.79 14.28 9.75
N VAL A 422 -18.41 13.05 9.39
CA VAL A 422 -19.26 11.86 9.59
C VAL A 422 -19.58 11.66 11.07
N GLY A 423 -18.59 11.83 11.95
CA GLY A 423 -18.82 11.74 13.39
C GLY A 423 -19.79 12.80 13.89
N THR A 424 -19.62 14.05 13.45
CA THR A 424 -20.50 15.15 13.87
C THR A 424 -21.93 14.96 13.36
N ALA A 425 -22.10 14.55 12.10
CA ALA A 425 -23.42 14.27 11.50
C ALA A 425 -24.14 13.10 12.19
N SER A 426 -23.40 12.04 12.51
CA SER A 426 -23.98 10.78 13.04
C SER A 426 -24.12 10.76 14.57
N GLY A 427 -23.64 11.81 15.25
CA GLY A 427 -23.63 11.90 16.71
C GLY A 427 -25.01 11.71 17.36
N PRO A 428 -26.08 12.39 16.89
CA PRO A 428 -27.43 12.20 17.44
C PRO A 428 -27.92 10.74 17.35
N ALA A 429 -27.83 10.11 16.17
CA ALA A 429 -28.24 8.73 15.97
C ALA A 429 -27.42 7.73 16.81
N PHE A 430 -26.14 8.02 17.02
CA PHE A 430 -25.26 7.24 17.89
C PHE A 430 -25.67 7.33 19.36
N ALA A 431 -25.99 8.52 19.86
CA ALA A 431 -26.39 8.71 21.26
C ALA A 431 -27.64 7.89 21.63
N GLU A 432 -28.57 7.73 20.69
CA GLU A 432 -29.78 6.92 20.86
C GLU A 432 -29.51 5.40 20.82
N THR A 433 -28.59 4.97 19.96
CA THR A 433 -28.42 3.54 19.64
C THR A 433 -27.28 2.85 20.41
N ALA A 434 -26.21 3.56 20.74
CA ALA A 434 -24.98 2.94 21.26
C ALA A 434 -25.15 2.25 22.62
N PHE A 435 -25.97 2.83 23.50
CA PHE A 435 -26.24 2.30 24.84
C PHE A 435 -27.52 1.47 24.93
N SER A 436 -28.13 1.14 23.79
CA SER A 436 -29.32 0.30 23.71
C SER A 436 -28.95 -1.19 23.61
N THR A 437 -29.96 -2.05 23.72
CA THR A 437 -29.80 -3.49 23.44
C THR A 437 -29.31 -3.73 22.00
N ASP A 438 -29.70 -2.87 21.06
CA ASP A 438 -29.26 -2.96 19.66
C ASP A 438 -27.80 -2.56 19.50
N GLY A 439 -27.30 -1.64 20.31
CA GLY A 439 -25.87 -1.34 20.41
C GLY A 439 -25.06 -2.57 20.85
N LEU A 440 -25.49 -3.28 21.90
CA LEU A 440 -24.84 -4.51 22.35
C LEU A 440 -24.86 -5.62 21.28
N ARG A 441 -26.02 -5.82 20.64
CA ARG A 441 -26.17 -6.78 19.53
C ARG A 441 -25.25 -6.42 18.36
N SER A 442 -25.09 -5.13 18.07
CA SER A 442 -24.18 -4.64 17.02
C SER A 442 -22.71 -4.90 17.36
N ILE A 443 -22.30 -4.77 18.62
CA ILE A 443 -20.94 -5.13 19.07
C ILE A 443 -20.72 -6.65 18.93
N ALA A 444 -21.69 -7.47 19.33
CA ALA A 444 -21.60 -8.92 19.19
C ALA A 444 -21.53 -9.33 17.70
N LEU A 445 -22.33 -8.70 16.84
CA LEU A 445 -22.26 -8.90 15.40
C LEU A 445 -20.90 -8.48 14.83
N ALA A 446 -20.37 -7.32 15.25
CA ALA A 446 -19.05 -6.86 14.84
C ALA A 446 -17.95 -7.86 15.22
N ALA A 447 -18.03 -8.43 16.42
CA ALA A 447 -17.10 -9.46 16.87
C ALA A 447 -17.18 -10.70 15.97
N ALA A 448 -18.39 -11.17 15.66
CA ALA A 448 -18.60 -12.30 14.76
C ALA A 448 -18.06 -12.02 13.35
N VAL A 449 -18.36 -10.84 12.78
CA VAL A 449 -17.88 -10.41 11.46
C VAL A 449 -16.35 -10.37 11.41
N CYS A 450 -15.70 -9.80 12.44
CA CYS A 450 -14.25 -9.74 12.53
C CYS A 450 -13.64 -11.14 12.65
N LEU A 451 -14.14 -11.97 13.57
CA LEU A 451 -13.62 -13.33 13.77
C LEU A 451 -13.81 -14.21 12.54
N VAL A 452 -14.95 -14.11 11.86
CA VAL A 452 -15.18 -14.85 10.62
C VAL A 452 -14.27 -14.32 9.51
N GLY A 453 -14.20 -13.00 9.28
CA GLY A 453 -13.35 -12.44 8.24
C GLY A 453 -11.86 -12.72 8.47
N ALA A 454 -11.30 -12.23 9.57
CA ALA A 454 -9.89 -12.36 9.89
C ALA A 454 -9.49 -13.81 10.22
N GLY A 455 -10.32 -14.54 10.98
CA GLY A 455 -10.05 -15.93 11.35
C GLY A 455 -10.14 -16.88 10.17
N SER A 456 -11.16 -16.78 9.31
CA SER A 456 -11.24 -17.62 8.10
C SER A 456 -10.07 -17.35 7.15
N PHE A 457 -9.64 -16.08 7.04
CA PHE A 457 -8.45 -15.73 6.26
C PHE A 457 -7.20 -16.45 6.77
N LEU A 458 -6.93 -16.38 8.08
CA LEU A 458 -5.79 -17.07 8.70
C LEU A 458 -5.85 -18.59 8.50
N LEU A 459 -7.04 -19.19 8.63
CA LEU A 459 -7.25 -20.62 8.38
C LEU A 459 -6.99 -21.02 6.93
N MET A 460 -7.45 -20.21 5.97
CA MET A 460 -7.18 -20.43 4.55
C MET A 460 -5.69 -20.27 4.23
N ALA A 461 -5.05 -19.21 4.73
CA ALA A 461 -3.61 -18.99 4.55
C ALA A 461 -2.76 -20.13 5.15
N TRP A 462 -3.16 -20.63 6.32
CA TRP A 462 -2.58 -21.81 6.94
C TRP A 462 -2.75 -23.07 6.08
N GLY A 463 -3.97 -23.35 5.60
CA GLY A 463 -4.26 -24.48 4.72
C GLY A 463 -3.51 -24.42 3.38
N MET A 464 -3.17 -23.22 2.93
CA MET A 464 -2.33 -22.98 1.75
C MET A 464 -0.82 -23.14 2.02
N GLY A 465 -0.42 -23.39 3.27
CA GLY A 465 0.97 -23.61 3.67
C GLY A 465 1.81 -22.33 3.72
N GLN A 466 1.18 -21.18 3.99
CA GLN A 466 1.86 -19.89 4.17
C GLN A 466 2.47 -19.76 5.58
N SER A 467 3.54 -18.98 5.77
CA SER A 467 4.08 -18.74 7.11
C SER A 467 3.11 -17.94 7.97
N SER A 468 3.27 -18.05 9.29
CA SER A 468 2.50 -17.24 10.25
C SER A 468 2.76 -15.76 10.09
N THR A 469 4.00 -15.36 9.83
CA THR A 469 4.41 -13.97 9.58
C THR A 469 3.75 -13.39 8.33
N ARG A 470 3.77 -14.12 7.21
CA ARG A 470 3.12 -13.71 5.96
C ARG A 470 1.61 -13.64 6.10
N SER A 471 1.01 -14.64 6.75
CA SER A 471 -0.44 -14.71 6.98
C SER A 471 -0.93 -13.56 7.85
N ASN A 472 -0.20 -13.20 8.90
CA ASN A 472 -0.55 -12.06 9.76
C ASN A 472 -0.38 -10.71 9.05
N GLY A 473 0.68 -10.57 8.25
CA GLY A 473 0.83 -9.44 7.34
C GLY A 473 -0.37 -9.30 6.39
N ALA A 474 -0.75 -10.40 5.75
CA ALA A 474 -1.87 -10.44 4.81
C ALA A 474 -3.25 -10.25 5.48
N MET A 475 -3.45 -10.72 6.70
CA MET A 475 -4.65 -10.39 7.47
C MET A 475 -4.71 -8.90 7.80
N SER A 476 -3.57 -8.30 8.17
CA SER A 476 -3.46 -6.85 8.42
C SER A 476 -3.78 -6.05 7.15
N GLY A 477 -3.35 -6.55 5.98
CA GLY A 477 -3.70 -5.98 4.67
C GLY A 477 -5.19 -6.10 4.37
N LEU A 478 -5.81 -7.26 4.61
CA LEU A 478 -7.26 -7.47 4.44
C LEU A 478 -8.08 -6.42 5.21
N LEU A 479 -7.69 -6.16 6.45
CA LEU A 479 -8.31 -5.12 7.28
C LEU A 479 -7.93 -3.72 6.80
N GLY A 480 -6.68 -3.53 6.37
CA GLY A 480 -6.13 -2.22 6.00
C GLY A 480 -5.85 -1.34 7.21
N GLN A 481 -5.50 -1.96 8.35
CA GLN A 481 -5.32 -1.28 9.63
C GLN A 481 -3.84 -1.24 10.05
N PRO A 482 -3.17 -0.07 10.02
CA PRO A 482 -1.76 0.06 10.40
C PRO A 482 -1.42 -0.41 11.82
N ALA A 483 -2.33 -0.29 12.79
CA ALA A 483 -2.08 -0.75 14.15
C ALA A 483 -1.86 -2.28 14.24
N VAL A 484 -2.63 -3.04 13.46
CA VAL A 484 -2.52 -4.51 13.39
C VAL A 484 -1.21 -4.91 12.72
N LEU A 485 -0.86 -4.24 11.62
CA LEU A 485 0.41 -4.43 10.92
C LEU A 485 1.61 -4.10 11.81
N GLN A 486 1.57 -2.96 12.49
CA GLN A 486 2.65 -2.50 13.37
C GLN A 486 2.87 -3.47 14.53
N TYR A 487 1.79 -4.02 15.09
CA TYR A 487 1.88 -5.04 16.12
C TYR A 487 2.58 -6.30 15.59
N ALA A 488 2.25 -6.76 14.37
CA ALA A 488 2.95 -7.88 13.75
C ALA A 488 4.46 -7.60 13.56
N LEU A 489 4.80 -6.42 13.02
CA LEU A 489 6.20 -6.01 12.78
C LEU A 489 7.03 -5.87 14.06
N GLN A 490 6.43 -5.48 15.17
CA GLN A 490 7.12 -5.38 16.47
C GLN A 490 7.38 -6.73 17.12
N ASN A 491 6.57 -7.73 16.80
CA ASN A 491 6.64 -9.06 17.43
C ASN A 491 7.32 -10.12 16.55
N ALA A 492 7.63 -9.81 15.28
CA ALA A 492 8.41 -10.69 14.41
C ALA A 492 9.25 -9.89 13.41
N SER A 493 10.55 -10.22 13.33
CA SER A 493 11.49 -9.64 12.36
C SER A 493 11.52 -10.47 11.08
N ASP A 494 10.47 -10.36 10.27
CA ASP A 494 10.32 -11.09 8.99
C ASP A 494 9.76 -10.17 7.90
N THR A 495 10.48 -10.04 6.79
CA THR A 495 10.09 -9.20 5.64
C THR A 495 8.81 -9.68 4.95
N ARG A 496 8.44 -10.94 5.15
CA ARG A 496 7.19 -11.52 4.61
C ARG A 496 5.93 -10.90 5.19
N ILE A 497 6.00 -10.26 6.36
CA ILE A 497 4.88 -9.51 6.92
C ILE A 497 4.44 -8.40 5.96
N MET A 498 5.40 -7.62 5.45
CA MET A 498 5.11 -6.55 4.49
C MET A 498 4.63 -7.10 3.15
N SER A 499 5.24 -8.20 2.67
CA SER A 499 4.79 -8.87 1.45
C SER A 499 3.36 -9.41 1.55
N GLY A 500 2.99 -9.96 2.71
CA GLY A 500 1.61 -10.38 2.96
C GLY A 500 0.65 -9.19 2.95
N TYR A 501 1.01 -8.10 3.63
CA TYR A 501 0.20 -6.88 3.69
C TYR A 501 -0.08 -6.31 2.30
N THR A 502 0.96 -6.15 1.48
CA THR A 502 0.80 -5.61 0.12
C THR A 502 -0.06 -6.51 -0.76
N ALA A 503 0.02 -7.83 -0.58
CA ALA A 503 -0.74 -8.80 -1.37
C ALA A 503 -2.27 -8.66 -1.23
N THR A 504 -2.76 -8.35 -0.03
CA THR A 504 -4.20 -8.34 0.24
C THR A 504 -4.79 -6.95 0.37
N PHE A 505 -3.99 -5.94 0.71
CA PHE A 505 -4.47 -4.60 1.03
C PHE A 505 -5.35 -3.99 -0.05
N ALA A 506 -4.82 -3.87 -1.27
CA ALA A 506 -5.50 -3.21 -2.37
C ALA A 506 -6.76 -3.99 -2.81
N ILE A 507 -6.65 -5.32 -2.99
CA ILE A 507 -7.78 -6.15 -3.44
C ILE A 507 -8.91 -6.19 -2.41
N ALA A 508 -8.58 -6.34 -1.12
CA ALA A 508 -9.58 -6.40 -0.06
C ALA A 508 -10.26 -5.05 0.11
N LEU A 509 -9.52 -3.94 0.01
CA LEU A 509 -10.10 -2.59 0.06
C LEU A 509 -11.14 -2.39 -1.04
N VAL A 510 -10.78 -2.66 -2.30
CA VAL A 510 -11.71 -2.51 -3.44
C VAL A 510 -12.93 -3.41 -3.25
N TYR A 511 -12.73 -4.67 -2.87
CA TYR A 511 -13.81 -5.62 -2.75
C TYR A 511 -14.77 -5.30 -1.59
N LYS A 512 -14.26 -4.81 -0.44
CA LYS A 512 -15.09 -4.34 0.68
C LYS A 512 -16.06 -3.23 0.27
N ILE A 513 -15.68 -2.39 -0.69
CA ILE A 513 -16.55 -1.34 -1.22
C ILE A 513 -17.59 -1.97 -2.17
N VAL A 514 -17.13 -2.74 -3.14
CA VAL A 514 -18.00 -3.34 -4.19
C VAL A 514 -19.05 -4.30 -3.62
N ILE A 515 -18.81 -4.92 -2.47
CA ILE A 515 -19.78 -5.84 -1.85
C ILE A 515 -20.94 -5.11 -1.13
N ILE A 516 -20.82 -3.82 -0.81
CA ILE A 516 -21.86 -3.06 -0.09
C ILE A 516 -23.21 -3.04 -0.83
N PRO A 517 -23.30 -2.71 -2.13
CA PRO A 517 -24.57 -2.78 -2.86
C PRO A 517 -25.20 -4.17 -2.85
N VAL A 518 -24.38 -5.22 -2.94
CA VAL A 518 -24.85 -6.62 -2.87
C VAL A 518 -25.45 -6.91 -1.48
N MET A 519 -24.76 -6.50 -0.41
CA MET A 519 -25.23 -6.61 0.97
C MET A 519 -26.46 -5.76 1.27
N LEU A 520 -26.84 -4.82 0.41
CA LEU A 520 -28.06 -4.01 0.54
C LEU A 520 -29.27 -4.63 -0.19
N VAL A 521 -29.03 -5.51 -1.16
CA VAL A 521 -30.10 -6.24 -1.89
C VAL A 521 -30.43 -7.61 -1.29
N VAL A 522 -29.41 -8.45 -1.00
CA VAL A 522 -29.54 -9.85 -0.49
C VAL A 522 -29.93 -9.94 0.98
#